data_AF-A0A947QJ94-F1
#
_entry.id   AF-A0A947QJ94-F1
#
_cell.length_a   1.000
_cell.length_b   1.000
_cell.length_c   1.000
_cell.angle_alpha   90.00
_cell.angle_beta   90.00
_cell.angle_gamma   90.00
#
_symmetry.space_group_name_H-M   'P 1'
#
loop_
_entity.id
_entity.type
_entity.pdbx_description
1 polymer ?
#
loop_
_entity_poly.entity_id
_entity_poly.type
_entity_poly.pdbx_seq_one_letter_code
_entity_poly.pdbx_strand_id
1 'polypeptide(L)'
;MSDDTGLTPAASGKPTKKAASLSGPRQKIFNVVGWLAFGLLLPPVLTMLKLPALQDFMTARLGGWGSPVALVVYFYAVLFLRVFFGSDQRYGPVLLGYALSFLYFSNALDIGFMRWLYDLAHRLPFLSYDAMSLIAGIVVVFLANALSGAKKAHWVVDVIALVLLPAGALVAAGIYLPGLLGL
;
A
#
# COMPACT_ATOMS: atom_id res chain seq x y z
N MET A 1 -23.51 69.38 -20.23
CA MET A 1 -22.18 68.80 -19.98
C MET A 1 -22.38 67.33 -19.70
N SER A 2 -21.78 66.54 -20.58
CA SER A 2 -21.80 65.09 -20.68
C SER A 2 -21.25 64.43 -19.42
N ASP A 3 -21.77 63.25 -19.04
CA ASP A 3 -21.08 62.00 -19.36
C ASP A 3 -21.95 60.79 -19.00
N ASP A 4 -22.26 60.03 -20.05
CA ASP A 4 -22.58 58.62 -20.00
C ASP A 4 -21.41 57.83 -19.42
N THR A 5 -21.68 56.93 -18.48
CA THR A 5 -21.00 55.62 -18.44
C THR A 5 -21.92 54.63 -17.77
N GLY A 6 -22.69 53.93 -18.60
CA GLY A 6 -23.23 52.64 -18.23
C GLY A 6 -22.11 51.66 -17.93
N LEU A 7 -22.38 50.68 -17.06
CA LEU A 7 -21.98 49.30 -17.24
C LEU A 7 -22.73 48.41 -16.22
N THR A 8 -23.29 47.36 -16.79
CA THR A 8 -24.19 46.31 -16.33
C THR A 8 -23.50 45.34 -15.33
N PRO A 9 -24.25 44.42 -14.68
CA PRO A 9 -23.90 43.79 -13.42
C PRO A 9 -22.73 42.81 -13.52
N ALA A 10 -21.88 42.82 -12.49
CA ALA A 10 -20.81 41.86 -12.29
C ALA A 10 -21.37 40.43 -12.36
N ALA A 11 -20.87 39.71 -13.36
CA ALA A 11 -21.23 38.35 -13.68
C ALA A 11 -21.13 37.44 -12.45
N SER A 12 -22.22 36.72 -12.19
CA SER A 12 -22.26 35.52 -11.38
C SER A 12 -21.32 34.47 -12.00
N GLY A 13 -20.08 34.45 -11.50
CA GLY A 13 -19.11 33.41 -11.79
C GLY A 13 -19.65 32.07 -11.31
N LYS A 14 -20.32 31.33 -12.20
CA LYS A 14 -20.63 29.91 -12.00
C LYS A 14 -19.34 29.21 -11.59
N PRO A 15 -19.32 28.41 -10.50
CA PRO A 15 -18.17 27.58 -10.22
C PRO A 15 -17.99 26.67 -11.42
N THR A 16 -16.88 26.87 -12.14
CA THR A 16 -16.42 25.97 -13.18
C THR A 16 -16.41 24.57 -12.57
N LYS A 17 -17.35 23.73 -13.04
CA LYS A 17 -17.37 22.30 -12.76
C LYS A 17 -15.96 21.82 -13.08
N LYS A 18 -15.16 21.57 -12.04
CA LYS A 18 -13.83 20.95 -12.14
C LYS A 18 -14.00 19.76 -13.05
N ALA A 19 -13.44 19.84 -14.26
CA ALA A 19 -13.45 18.77 -15.22
C ALA A 19 -13.04 17.50 -14.47
N ALA A 20 -13.92 16.49 -14.47
CA ALA A 20 -13.56 15.16 -14.05
C ALA A 20 -12.31 14.83 -14.85
N SER A 21 -11.16 14.69 -14.16
CA SER A 21 -9.88 14.41 -14.80
C SER A 21 -10.08 13.17 -15.67
N LEU A 22 -10.16 13.38 -16.98
CA LEU A 22 -10.21 12.32 -17.97
C LEU A 22 -8.91 11.56 -17.80
N SER A 23 -8.97 10.46 -17.04
CA SER A 23 -7.80 9.65 -16.77
C SER A 23 -7.29 9.12 -18.10
N GLY A 24 -6.18 9.67 -18.59
CA GLY A 24 -5.65 9.34 -19.91
C GLY A 24 -5.39 7.83 -20.04
N PRO A 25 -5.30 7.28 -21.26
CA PRO A 25 -5.05 5.85 -21.48
C PRO A 25 -3.84 5.33 -20.69
N ARG A 26 -2.78 6.15 -20.59
CA ARG A 26 -1.59 5.91 -19.76
C ARG A 26 -1.95 5.66 -18.29
N GLN A 27 -2.73 6.54 -17.66
CA GLN A 27 -3.10 6.43 -16.25
C GLN A 27 -3.89 5.14 -15.98
N LYS A 28 -4.79 4.76 -16.89
CA LYS A 28 -5.55 3.51 -16.78
C LYS A 28 -4.63 2.29 -16.80
N ILE A 29 -3.64 2.25 -17.70
CA ILE A 29 -2.66 1.17 -17.80
C ILE A 29 -1.86 1.06 -16.50
N PHE A 30 -1.29 2.16 -16.01
CA PHE A 30 -0.50 2.14 -14.77
C PHE A 30 -1.33 1.80 -13.53
N ASN A 31 -2.60 2.17 -13.50
CA ASN A 31 -3.50 1.76 -12.43
C ASN A 31 -3.73 0.24 -12.46
N VAL A 32 -4.03 -0.35 -13.62
CA VAL A 32 -4.18 -1.81 -13.78
C VAL A 32 -2.89 -2.55 -13.43
N VAL A 33 -1.75 -2.06 -13.93
CA VAL A 33 -0.43 -2.63 -13.65
C VAL A 33 -0.13 -2.63 -12.14
N GLY A 34 -0.41 -1.53 -11.44
CA GLY A 34 -0.21 -1.49 -9.99
C GLY A 34 -1.24 -2.30 -9.19
N TRP A 35 -2.41 -2.63 -9.76
CA TRP A 35 -3.31 -3.63 -9.18
C TRP A 35 -2.79 -5.05 -9.39
N LEU A 36 -2.27 -5.36 -10.59
CA LEU A 36 -1.63 -6.63 -10.88
C LEU A 36 -0.40 -6.89 -10.00
N ALA A 37 0.30 -5.83 -9.56
CA ALA A 37 1.41 -5.94 -8.63
C ALA A 37 1.05 -6.73 -7.37
N PHE A 38 -0.17 -6.60 -6.83
CA PHE A 38 -0.59 -7.36 -5.65
C PHE A 38 -0.58 -8.88 -5.89
N GLY A 39 -0.76 -9.32 -7.13
CA GLY A 39 -0.62 -10.74 -7.50
C GLY A 39 0.78 -11.28 -7.26
N LEU A 40 1.82 -10.43 -7.29
CA LEU A 40 3.21 -10.82 -6.98
C LEU A 40 3.38 -11.20 -5.50
N LEU A 41 2.50 -10.73 -4.61
CA LEU A 41 2.55 -11.06 -3.19
C LEU A 41 1.79 -12.35 -2.86
N LEU A 42 1.04 -12.90 -3.81
CA LEU A 42 0.27 -14.12 -3.60
C LEU A 42 1.17 -15.32 -3.25
N PRO A 43 2.27 -15.62 -3.97
CA PRO A 43 3.13 -16.74 -3.60
C PRO A 43 3.74 -16.62 -2.20
N PRO A 44 4.35 -15.47 -1.79
CA PRO A 44 4.85 -15.27 -0.42
C PRO A 44 3.79 -15.47 0.66
N VAL A 45 2.58 -14.96 0.45
CA VAL A 45 1.46 -15.13 1.40
C VAL A 45 1.08 -16.59 1.54
N LEU A 46 0.90 -17.30 0.41
CA LEU A 46 0.53 -18.71 0.42
C LEU A 46 1.58 -19.58 1.10
N THR A 47 2.88 -19.30 0.90
CA THR A 47 3.93 -19.99 1.66
C THR A 47 3.81 -19.81 3.16
N MET A 48 3.55 -18.59 3.61
CA MET A 48 3.40 -18.28 5.03
C MET A 48 2.13 -18.93 5.63
N LEU A 49 1.13 -19.24 4.81
CA LEU A 49 -0.07 -20.01 5.16
C LEU A 49 0.10 -21.54 5.00
N LYS A 50 1.34 -22.04 4.86
CA LYS A 50 1.68 -23.45 4.66
C LYS A 50 1.18 -24.07 3.33
N LEU A 51 1.01 -23.25 2.30
CA LEU A 51 0.68 -23.66 0.93
C LEU A 51 1.81 -23.25 -0.05
N PRO A 52 2.97 -23.93 -0.04
CA PRO A 52 4.16 -23.47 -0.75
C PRO A 52 4.14 -23.70 -2.26
N ALA A 53 3.20 -24.48 -2.79
CA ALA A 53 3.23 -24.95 -4.19
C ALA A 53 3.41 -23.83 -5.23
N LEU A 54 2.80 -22.66 -5.02
CA LEU A 54 2.93 -21.53 -5.95
C LEU A 54 4.32 -20.90 -5.87
N GLN A 55 4.88 -20.79 -4.66
CA GLN A 55 6.23 -20.25 -4.44
C GLN A 55 7.28 -21.22 -5.00
N ASP A 56 7.12 -22.52 -4.76
CA ASP A 56 8.03 -23.54 -5.27
C ASP A 56 8.05 -23.55 -6.79
N PHE A 57 6.88 -23.40 -7.44
CA PHE A 57 6.79 -23.26 -8.88
C PHE A 57 7.54 -22.01 -9.39
N MET A 58 7.35 -20.87 -8.72
CA MET A 58 8.02 -19.61 -9.06
C MET A 58 9.53 -19.74 -8.91
N THR A 59 10.00 -20.30 -7.79
CA THR A 59 11.43 -20.51 -7.53
C THR A 59 12.04 -21.56 -8.47
N ALA A 60 11.31 -22.61 -8.84
CA ALA A 60 11.78 -23.62 -9.79
C ALA A 60 11.95 -23.06 -11.21
N ARG A 61 11.10 -22.11 -11.62
CA ARG A 61 11.16 -21.51 -12.96
C ARG A 61 12.06 -20.28 -13.06
N LEU A 62 12.12 -19.48 -12.01
CA LEU A 62 12.79 -18.18 -12.00
C LEU A 62 14.06 -18.17 -11.12
N GLY A 63 14.36 -19.26 -10.41
CA GLY A 63 15.48 -19.34 -9.48
C GLY A 63 15.37 -18.29 -8.37
N GLY A 64 16.48 -17.60 -8.09
CA GLY A 64 16.53 -16.52 -7.10
C GLY A 64 15.57 -15.36 -7.38
N TRP A 65 15.19 -15.13 -8.64
CA TRP A 65 14.21 -14.10 -9.02
C TRP A 65 12.77 -14.47 -8.65
N GLY A 66 12.51 -15.76 -8.40
CA GLY A 66 11.24 -16.22 -7.86
C GLY A 66 11.15 -16.11 -6.34
N SER A 67 12.24 -15.76 -5.64
CA SER A 67 12.29 -15.74 -4.18
C SER A 67 11.29 -14.74 -3.55
N PRO A 68 10.80 -14.97 -2.32
CA PRO A 68 9.84 -14.07 -1.68
C PRO A 68 10.31 -12.62 -1.61
N VAL A 69 11.60 -12.41 -1.32
CA VAL A 69 12.22 -11.08 -1.28
C VAL A 69 12.21 -10.42 -2.68
N ALA A 70 12.59 -11.17 -3.72
CA ALA A 70 12.56 -10.64 -5.09
C ALA A 70 11.13 -10.23 -5.52
N LEU A 71 10.12 -11.02 -5.16
CA LEU A 71 8.73 -10.70 -5.45
C LEU A 71 8.24 -9.44 -4.74
N VAL A 72 8.64 -9.22 -3.48
CA VAL A 72 8.36 -7.98 -2.76
C VAL A 72 9.07 -6.78 -3.40
N VAL A 73 10.31 -6.94 -3.86
CA VAL A 73 11.04 -5.89 -4.58
C VAL A 73 10.34 -5.55 -5.89
N TYR A 74 9.91 -6.55 -6.66
CA TYR A 74 9.14 -6.33 -7.89
C TYR A 74 7.80 -5.65 -7.61
N PHE A 75 7.11 -6.06 -6.55
CA PHE A 75 5.88 -5.42 -6.10
C PHE A 75 6.11 -3.92 -5.87
N TYR A 76 7.14 -3.52 -5.11
CA TYR A 76 7.47 -2.11 -4.89
C TYR A 76 7.85 -1.38 -6.17
N ALA A 77 8.61 -2.00 -7.06
CA ALA A 77 8.98 -1.39 -8.34
C ALA A 77 7.74 -1.07 -9.19
N VAL A 78 6.83 -2.03 -9.34
CA VAL A 78 5.59 -1.86 -10.11
C VAL A 78 4.67 -0.82 -9.46
N LEU A 79 4.58 -0.83 -8.14
CA LEU A 79 3.81 0.13 -7.36
C LEU A 79 4.39 1.55 -7.44
N PHE A 80 5.71 1.69 -7.42
CA PHE A 80 6.38 2.97 -7.65
C PHE A 80 6.04 3.51 -9.03
N LEU A 81 6.10 2.68 -10.08
CA LEU A 81 5.65 3.05 -11.42
C LEU A 81 4.20 3.54 -11.42
N ARG A 82 3.30 2.86 -10.71
CA ARG A 82 1.91 3.31 -10.54
C ARG A 82 1.84 4.68 -9.88
N VAL A 83 2.65 4.98 -8.87
CA VAL A 83 2.57 6.28 -8.17
C VAL A 83 3.04 7.43 -9.06
N PHE A 84 4.14 7.24 -9.78
CA PHE A 84 4.70 8.29 -10.63
C PHE A 84 3.89 8.53 -11.91
N PHE A 85 3.22 7.50 -12.43
CA PHE A 85 2.52 7.58 -13.71
C PHE A 85 1.00 7.44 -13.62
N GLY A 86 0.47 7.08 -12.46
CA GLY A 86 -0.89 6.58 -12.31
C GLY A 86 -2.00 7.62 -12.16
N SER A 87 -1.81 8.77 -11.50
CA SER A 87 -2.87 9.81 -11.37
C SER A 87 -2.43 10.98 -10.47
N ASP A 88 -3.10 12.14 -10.62
CA ASP A 88 -3.12 13.29 -9.69
C ASP A 88 -3.73 12.92 -8.32
N GLN A 89 -3.03 12.08 -7.56
CA GLN A 89 -3.47 11.63 -6.24
C GLN A 89 -2.63 12.22 -5.11
N ARG A 90 -3.14 12.11 -3.89
CA ARG A 90 -2.39 12.52 -2.69
C ARG A 90 -1.24 11.53 -2.47
N TYR A 91 -0.02 11.97 -2.73
CA TYR A 91 1.19 11.18 -2.48
C TYR A 91 1.39 10.84 -0.98
N GLY A 92 0.87 11.67 -0.08
CA GLY A 92 1.02 11.52 1.38
C GLY A 92 0.64 10.12 1.91
N PRO A 93 -0.63 9.68 1.80
CA PRO A 93 -1.04 8.35 2.27
C PRO A 93 -0.27 7.22 1.59
N VAL A 94 0.10 7.37 0.31
CA VAL A 94 0.86 6.34 -0.42
C VAL A 94 2.28 6.17 0.11
N LEU A 95 3.00 7.27 0.29
CA LEU A 95 4.37 7.24 0.83
C LEU A 95 4.37 6.72 2.26
N LEU A 96 3.40 7.14 3.08
CA LEU A 96 3.23 6.62 4.44
C LEU A 96 2.93 5.11 4.41
N GLY A 97 2.04 4.69 3.52
CA GLY A 97 1.73 3.29 3.28
C GLY A 97 2.96 2.47 2.91
N TYR A 98 3.80 2.98 2.01
CA TYR A 98 5.03 2.30 1.58
C TYR A 98 6.04 2.17 2.72
N ALA A 99 6.23 3.23 3.50
CA ALA A 99 7.13 3.19 4.64
C ALA A 99 6.68 2.14 5.67
N LEU A 100 5.39 2.12 6.00
CA LEU A 100 4.81 1.19 6.96
C LEU A 100 4.79 -0.24 6.44
N SER A 101 4.37 -0.46 5.20
CA SER A 101 4.40 -1.79 4.59
C SER A 101 5.81 -2.34 4.47
N PHE A 102 6.80 -1.47 4.25
CA PHE A 102 8.19 -1.87 4.18
C PHE A 102 8.70 -2.36 5.54
N LEU A 103 8.33 -1.69 6.62
CA LEU A 103 8.60 -2.16 7.99
C LEU A 103 7.95 -3.52 8.24
N TYR A 104 6.68 -3.69 7.87
CA TYR A 104 5.97 -4.96 8.05
C TYR A 104 6.57 -6.11 7.22
N PHE A 105 6.97 -5.86 5.97
CA PHE A 105 7.63 -6.86 5.15
C PHE A 105 9.04 -7.18 5.64
N SER A 106 9.76 -6.18 6.15
CA SER A 106 11.07 -6.38 6.77
C SER A 106 10.99 -7.16 8.08
N ASN A 107 9.86 -7.12 8.77
CA ASN A 107 9.59 -8.01 9.90
C ASN A 107 9.22 -9.43 9.44
N ALA A 108 8.54 -9.58 8.31
CA ALA A 108 8.06 -10.90 7.85
C ALA A 108 9.07 -11.67 7.00
N LEU A 109 10.05 -11.00 6.41
CA LEU A 109 11.03 -11.57 5.49
C LEU A 109 12.44 -11.27 6.00
N ASP A 110 13.30 -12.28 6.05
CA ASP A 110 14.73 -12.11 6.35
C ASP A 110 15.44 -11.41 5.19
N ILE A 111 15.31 -10.08 5.16
CA ILE A 111 16.01 -9.21 4.23
C ILE A 111 17.36 -8.88 4.85
N GLY A 112 18.46 -9.29 4.22
CA GLY A 112 19.80 -9.24 4.83
C GLY A 112 20.21 -7.91 5.47
N PHE A 113 19.83 -6.76 4.90
CA PHE A 113 20.15 -5.45 5.50
C PHE A 113 19.25 -5.06 6.69
N MET A 114 18.02 -5.59 6.74
CA MET A 114 17.03 -5.35 7.80
C MET A 114 16.94 -6.49 8.81
N ARG A 115 17.88 -7.44 8.77
CA ARG A 115 17.90 -8.57 9.70
C ARG A 115 17.90 -8.14 11.18
N TRP A 116 18.53 -7.01 11.49
CA TRP A 116 18.50 -6.42 12.84
C TRP A 116 17.08 -6.08 13.32
N LEU A 117 16.20 -5.63 12.41
CA LEU A 117 14.81 -5.31 12.70
C LEU A 117 13.98 -6.58 12.85
N TYR A 118 14.22 -7.56 11.98
CA TYR A 118 13.63 -8.91 12.05
C TYR A 118 13.91 -9.53 13.43
N ASP A 119 15.19 -9.57 13.83
CA ASP A 119 15.63 -10.12 15.11
C ASP A 119 15.04 -9.36 16.31
N LEU A 120 14.87 -8.04 16.20
CA LEU A 120 14.31 -7.22 17.27
C LEU A 120 12.80 -7.46 17.43
N ALA A 121 12.08 -7.53 16.33
CA ALA A 121 10.63 -7.72 16.33
C ALA A 121 10.24 -9.15 16.74
N HIS A 122 11.07 -10.16 16.41
CA HIS A 122 10.88 -11.53 16.88
C HIS A 122 11.09 -11.74 18.39
N ARG A 123 11.66 -10.75 19.10
CA ARG A 123 11.70 -10.77 20.58
C ARG A 123 10.34 -10.45 21.21
N LEU A 124 9.43 -9.87 20.44
CA LEU A 124 8.09 -9.52 20.91
C LEU A 124 7.11 -10.61 20.44
N PRO A 125 6.44 -11.33 21.36
CA PRO A 125 5.64 -12.52 21.01
C PRO A 125 4.45 -12.20 20.11
N PHE A 126 3.97 -10.96 20.09
CA PHE A 126 2.90 -10.52 19.21
C PHE A 126 3.36 -10.14 17.78
N LEU A 127 4.68 -9.96 17.58
CA LEU A 127 5.29 -9.60 16.29
C LEU A 127 6.01 -10.76 15.62
N SER A 128 6.21 -11.88 16.31
CA SER A 128 6.90 -13.08 15.82
C SER A 128 6.11 -13.91 14.80
N TYR A 129 4.91 -13.46 14.42
CA TYR A 129 4.09 -14.13 13.41
C TYR A 129 4.33 -13.50 12.03
N ASP A 130 5.30 -14.07 11.29
CA ASP A 130 5.70 -13.59 9.96
C ASP A 130 4.52 -13.42 9.00
N ALA A 131 3.61 -14.40 8.97
CA ALA A 131 2.42 -14.36 8.12
C ALA A 131 1.54 -13.13 8.41
N MET A 132 1.34 -12.80 9.69
CA MET A 132 0.48 -11.69 10.11
C MET A 132 1.14 -10.35 9.78
N SER A 133 2.46 -10.25 9.95
CA SER A 133 3.23 -9.07 9.55
C SER A 133 3.18 -8.87 8.04
N LEU A 134 3.33 -9.94 7.24
CA LEU A 134 3.21 -9.87 5.79
C LEU A 134 1.81 -9.39 5.37
N ILE A 135 0.76 -9.99 5.93
CA ILE A 135 -0.64 -9.61 5.63
C ILE A 135 -0.90 -8.15 6.04
N ALA A 136 -0.42 -7.73 7.22
CA ALA A 136 -0.55 -6.33 7.66
C ALA A 136 0.12 -5.37 6.67
N GLY A 137 1.32 -5.71 6.18
CA GLY A 137 2.00 -4.94 5.13
C GLY A 137 1.17 -4.80 3.86
N ILE A 138 0.56 -5.89 3.38
CA ILE A 138 -0.32 -5.88 2.19
C ILE A 138 -1.54 -4.99 2.41
N VAL A 139 -2.19 -5.16 3.55
CA VAL A 139 -3.39 -4.40 3.94
C VAL A 139 -3.06 -2.92 4.00
N VAL A 140 -1.94 -2.54 4.60
CA VAL A 140 -1.48 -1.13 4.67
C VAL A 140 -1.30 -0.53 3.28
N VAL A 141 -0.65 -1.24 2.34
CA VAL A 141 -0.49 -0.72 0.97
C VAL A 141 -1.83 -0.60 0.25
N PHE A 142 -2.73 -1.57 0.47
CA PHE A 142 -4.07 -1.53 -0.10
C PHE A 142 -4.87 -0.33 0.41
N LEU A 143 -4.88 -0.10 1.73
CA LEU A 143 -5.54 1.05 2.34
C LEU A 143 -4.91 2.37 1.88
N ALA A 144 -3.59 2.44 1.80
CA ALA A 144 -2.87 3.62 1.35
C ALA A 144 -3.26 4.00 -0.09
N ASN A 145 -3.34 3.00 -0.97
CA ASN A 145 -3.81 3.17 -2.34
C ASN A 145 -5.28 3.56 -2.43
N ALA A 146 -6.14 3.05 -1.54
CA ALA A 146 -7.55 3.45 -1.48
C ALA A 146 -7.71 4.90 -1.00
N LEU A 147 -7.00 5.29 0.06
CA LEU A 147 -7.03 6.64 0.64
C LEU A 147 -6.41 7.69 -0.27
N SER A 148 -5.42 7.31 -1.07
CA SER A 148 -4.81 8.15 -2.11
C SER A 148 -5.84 8.71 -3.10
N GLY A 149 -6.90 7.94 -3.41
CA GLY A 149 -8.01 8.38 -4.26
C GLY A 149 -9.03 9.28 -3.54
N ALA A 150 -9.05 9.29 -2.21
CA ALA A 150 -9.99 10.06 -1.41
C ALA A 150 -9.56 11.54 -1.29
N LYS A 151 -9.96 12.36 -2.26
CA LYS A 151 -9.61 13.80 -2.34
C LYS A 151 -10.00 14.65 -1.12
N LYS A 152 -10.87 14.15 -0.23
CA LYS A 152 -11.35 14.86 0.98
C LYS A 152 -10.81 14.30 2.30
N ALA A 153 -9.96 13.28 2.28
CA ALA A 153 -9.42 12.72 3.51
C ALA A 153 -8.38 13.69 4.13
N HIS A 154 -8.46 13.89 5.44
CA HIS A 154 -7.49 14.66 6.21
C HIS A 154 -6.35 13.76 6.71
N TRP A 155 -5.19 14.34 7.01
CA TRP A 155 -4.01 13.62 7.48
C TRP A 155 -4.28 12.73 8.72
N VAL A 156 -5.23 13.12 9.57
CA VAL A 156 -5.67 12.33 10.73
C VAL A 156 -6.28 10.99 10.29
N VAL A 157 -7.08 10.98 9.22
CA VAL A 157 -7.65 9.76 8.67
C VAL A 157 -6.56 8.86 8.13
N ASP A 158 -5.56 9.43 7.45
CA ASP A 158 -4.42 8.66 6.94
C ASP A 158 -3.63 8.01 8.09
N VAL A 159 -3.37 8.73 9.20
CA VAL A 159 -2.68 8.16 10.37
C VAL A 159 -3.51 7.08 11.06
N ILE A 160 -4.81 7.32 11.30
CA ILE A 160 -5.65 6.32 11.96
C ILE A 160 -5.76 5.05 11.12
N ALA A 161 -6.02 5.20 9.82
CA ALA A 161 -6.26 4.07 8.94
C ALA A 161 -4.98 3.32 8.55
N LEU A 162 -3.84 4.00 8.44
CA LEU A 162 -2.59 3.37 7.99
C LEU A 162 -1.65 2.97 9.13
N VAL A 163 -1.70 3.67 10.28
CA VAL A 163 -0.82 3.38 11.42
C VAL A 163 -1.59 2.65 12.52
N LEU A 164 -2.61 3.29 13.10
CA LEU A 164 -3.30 2.78 14.28
C LEU A 164 -4.05 1.48 13.99
N LEU A 165 -4.81 1.43 12.91
CA LEU A 165 -5.64 0.28 12.57
C LEU A 165 -4.80 -0.97 12.26
N PRO A 166 -3.77 -0.91 11.39
CA PRO A 166 -2.95 -2.09 11.08
C PRO A 166 -2.06 -2.51 12.26
N ALA A 167 -1.49 -1.56 13.00
CA ALA A 167 -0.69 -1.88 14.19
C ALA A 167 -1.55 -2.49 15.29
N GLY A 168 -2.73 -1.93 15.56
CA GLY A 168 -3.68 -2.47 16.53
C GLY A 168 -4.18 -3.86 16.14
N ALA A 169 -4.49 -4.06 14.86
CA ALA A 169 -4.86 -5.37 14.33
C ALA A 169 -3.73 -6.40 14.46
N LEU A 170 -2.48 -6.00 14.19
CA LEU A 170 -1.31 -6.87 14.35
C LEU A 170 -1.09 -7.26 15.81
N VAL A 171 -1.18 -6.30 16.74
CA VAL A 171 -1.05 -6.58 18.18
C VAL A 171 -2.17 -7.50 18.66
N ALA A 172 -3.42 -7.22 18.28
CA ALA A 172 -4.55 -8.08 18.60
C ALA A 172 -4.35 -9.49 18.02
N ALA A 173 -3.92 -9.59 16.77
CA ALA A 173 -3.60 -10.86 16.14
C ALA A 173 -2.53 -11.61 16.94
N GLY A 174 -1.42 -10.98 17.28
CA GLY A 174 -0.34 -11.58 18.04
C GLY A 174 -0.69 -12.00 19.47
N ILE A 175 -1.71 -11.38 20.09
CA ILE A 175 -2.21 -11.77 21.42
C ILE A 175 -3.23 -12.91 21.34
N TYR A 176 -4.18 -12.83 20.42
CA TYR A 176 -5.33 -13.74 20.37
C TYR A 176 -5.09 -14.99 19.52
N LEU A 177 -4.32 -14.92 18.43
CA LEU A 177 -4.03 -16.09 17.58
C LEU A 177 -3.25 -17.22 18.27
N PRO A 178 -2.23 -16.98 19.12
CA PRO A 178 -1.54 -18.07 19.82
C PRO A 178 -2.54 -18.95 20.61
N GLY A 179 -3.40 -18.30 21.40
CA GLY A 179 -4.42 -18.99 22.19
C GLY A 179 -5.51 -19.68 21.35
N LEU A 180 -5.81 -19.17 20.16
CA LEU A 180 -6.83 -19.74 19.25
C LEU A 180 -6.28 -20.88 18.38
N LEU A 181 -4.98 -20.86 18.09
CA LEU A 181 -4.28 -21.87 17.30
C LEU A 181 -3.58 -22.95 18.15
N GLY A 182 -3.62 -22.82 19.48
CA GLY A 182 -2.99 -23.77 20.41
C GLY A 182 -1.47 -23.73 20.40
N LEU A 183 -0.88 -22.56 20.15
CA LEU A 183 0.56 -22.28 20.14
C LEU A 183 1.00 -21.55 21.42
#